data_AF-A0A934U4S2-F1
#
_entry.id   AF-A0A934U4S2-F1
#
_cell.length_a   1.000
_cell.length_b   1.000
_cell.length_c   1.000
_cell.angle_alpha   90.00
_cell.angle_beta   90.00
_cell.angle_gamma   90.00
#
_symmetry.space_group_name_H-M   'P 1'
#
loop_
_entity.id
_entity.type
_entity.pdbx_description
1 polymer ?
#
loop_
_entity_poly.entity_id
_entity_poly.type
_entity_poly.pdbx_seq_one_letter_code
_entity_poly.pdbx_strand_id
1 'polypeptide(L)'
;MRRRPIVPVLLIGATAMAATMLTSCSVFGTADDERLAKDIAEQQFPGQLELIDARNLWPAQGGSEITFAIVGDADAVVRLRIDSDEADGSGRCDGTSCAAALTEKVTRARELASETRALLDSFDECGHPVVGLNEQASIPWVAASVTNENVATVLAELTSCAEQWRDTAAARGIVLAPDRTRLGVNIVDLDTAAKLPDADSDLPSLIRLSFGDRTAALTHDAYLSASLPVTVGEPVASMRIVMPFDQGQEYESRVIPNVEKWLNANNLDLGISQAGMLGVTELEPGTVDRIHGYVVVCDPPPQGKQCIGDHAVGVVTDLDGNPTGEFTLYRDLRDGTGVLRLPTE
;
A
#
# COMPACT_ATOMS: atom_id res chain seq x y z
N MET A 1 6.08 -68.06 -65.67
CA MET A 1 4.65 -68.16 -66.06
C MET A 1 4.11 -66.75 -66.27
N ARG A 2 3.51 -66.53 -67.46
CA ARG A 2 2.48 -65.55 -67.86
C ARG A 2 2.69 -64.02 -67.72
N ARG A 3 2.75 -63.41 -68.93
CA ARG A 3 2.05 -62.20 -69.45
C ARG A 3 2.44 -60.84 -68.84
N ARG A 4 3.21 -60.02 -69.56
CA ARG A 4 2.89 -59.03 -70.65
C ARG A 4 2.26 -57.70 -70.14
N PRO A 5 2.63 -56.57 -70.78
CA PRO A 5 2.59 -55.19 -70.24
C PRO A 5 1.31 -54.45 -70.62
N ILE A 6 1.05 -53.28 -69.99
CA ILE A 6 0.26 -52.15 -70.53
C ILE A 6 0.65 -50.86 -69.75
N VAL A 7 1.02 -49.81 -70.50
CA VAL A 7 1.08 -48.39 -70.12
C VAL A 7 -0.28 -47.78 -70.50
N PRO A 8 -0.94 -46.90 -69.70
CA PRO A 8 -0.91 -45.46 -70.05
C PRO A 8 -1.23 -44.41 -68.94
N VAL A 9 -0.72 -43.19 -69.18
CA VAL A 9 -1.42 -41.87 -69.15
C VAL A 9 -1.79 -41.19 -67.81
N LEU A 10 -1.03 -40.11 -67.53
CA LEU A 10 -1.44 -38.72 -67.23
C LEU A 10 -2.94 -38.41 -66.97
N LEU A 11 -3.24 -37.68 -65.88
CA LEU A 11 -4.00 -36.40 -65.85
C LEU A 11 -4.14 -35.94 -64.37
N ILE A 12 -3.53 -34.81 -63.98
CA ILE A 12 -4.13 -33.48 -63.75
C ILE A 12 -5.26 -33.47 -62.69
N GLY A 13 -5.03 -32.76 -61.58
CA GLY A 13 -6.06 -32.37 -60.62
C GLY A 13 -5.52 -31.53 -59.47
N ALA A 14 -5.49 -30.21 -59.65
CA ALA A 14 -5.15 -29.21 -58.65
C ALA A 14 -6.33 -28.96 -57.69
N THR A 15 -6.09 -28.88 -56.37
CA THR A 15 -6.83 -27.96 -55.51
C THR A 15 -6.05 -27.65 -54.22
N ALA A 16 -6.07 -26.37 -53.88
CA ALA A 16 -5.36 -25.69 -52.80
C ALA A 16 -5.75 -26.12 -51.38
N MET A 17 -4.80 -26.02 -50.45
CA MET A 17 -4.96 -25.15 -49.28
C MET A 17 -3.58 -24.79 -48.73
N ALA A 18 -3.27 -23.50 -48.84
CA ALA A 18 -2.13 -22.86 -48.21
C ALA A 18 -2.35 -22.87 -46.69
N ALA A 19 -1.54 -23.66 -45.98
CA ALA A 19 -1.42 -23.54 -44.54
C ALA A 19 -0.42 -22.41 -44.23
N THR A 20 -0.89 -21.16 -44.30
CA THR A 20 -0.22 -20.05 -43.61
C THR A 20 -0.40 -20.24 -42.11
N MET A 21 0.52 -21.00 -41.50
CA MET A 21 0.79 -20.91 -40.07
C MET A 21 1.64 -19.66 -39.84
N LEU A 22 0.99 -18.50 -39.82
CA LEU A 22 1.57 -17.28 -39.26
C LEU A 22 1.13 -17.19 -37.80
N THR A 23 2.02 -17.68 -36.93
CA THR A 23 2.46 -16.99 -35.71
C THR A 23 1.41 -16.16 -34.97
N SER A 24 0.54 -16.81 -34.20
CA SER A 24 -0.14 -16.19 -33.06
C SER A 24 0.67 -16.45 -31.79
N CYS A 25 1.85 -15.84 -31.69
CA CYS A 25 2.58 -15.76 -30.44
C CYS A 25 2.02 -14.58 -29.64
N SER A 26 1.06 -14.86 -28.76
CA SER A 26 0.86 -14.22 -27.45
C SER A 26 1.38 -12.78 -27.30
N VAL A 27 0.54 -11.82 -27.68
CA VAL A 27 0.68 -10.37 -27.41
C VAL A 27 0.35 -10.14 -25.94
N PHE A 28 1.36 -10.15 -25.07
CA PHE A 28 1.28 -9.67 -23.69
C PHE A 28 2.19 -8.45 -23.50
N GLY A 29 2.25 -7.57 -24.52
CA GLY A 29 3.11 -6.39 -24.51
C GLY A 29 2.30 -5.10 -24.38
N THR A 30 2.80 -4.16 -23.60
CA THR A 30 2.25 -2.80 -23.43
C THR A 30 2.48 -1.91 -24.66
N ALA A 31 3.13 -2.38 -25.71
CA ALA A 31 3.63 -1.54 -26.82
C ALA A 31 2.53 -0.81 -27.61
N ASP A 32 1.37 -1.45 -27.80
CA ASP A 32 0.24 -0.83 -28.51
C ASP A 32 -0.41 0.26 -27.64
N ASP A 33 -0.55 -0.02 -26.35
CA ASP A 33 -1.05 0.92 -25.34
C ASP A 33 -0.10 2.10 -25.14
N GLU A 34 1.21 1.83 -25.13
CA GLU A 34 2.26 2.84 -25.04
C GLU A 34 2.19 3.81 -26.23
N ARG A 35 2.06 3.27 -27.44
CA ARG A 35 1.92 4.07 -28.66
C ARG A 35 0.63 4.89 -28.64
N LEU A 36 -0.49 4.29 -28.25
CA LEU A 36 -1.76 5.00 -28.09
C LEU A 36 -1.62 6.16 -27.09
N ALA A 37 -1.03 5.91 -25.92
CA ALA A 37 -0.83 6.91 -24.89
C ALA A 37 0.07 8.06 -25.37
N LYS A 38 1.18 7.73 -26.06
CA LYS A 38 2.09 8.73 -26.66
C LYS A 38 1.40 9.59 -27.70
N ASP A 39 0.62 8.98 -28.61
CA ASP A 39 -0.11 9.71 -29.65
C ASP A 39 -1.12 10.68 -29.03
N ILE A 40 -1.82 10.25 -27.98
CA ILE A 40 -2.78 11.10 -27.25
C ILE A 40 -2.05 12.20 -26.47
N ALA A 41 -0.94 11.88 -25.81
CA ALA A 41 -0.11 12.83 -25.10
C ALA A 41 0.41 13.94 -26.03
N GLU A 42 0.90 13.61 -27.22
CA GLU A 42 1.38 14.60 -28.17
C GLU A 42 0.23 15.44 -28.76
N GLN A 43 -0.96 14.85 -28.94
CA GLN A 43 -2.13 15.59 -29.40
C GLN A 43 -2.68 16.58 -28.37
N GLN A 44 -2.70 16.20 -27.08
CA GLN A 44 -3.29 17.02 -26.01
C GLN A 44 -2.27 17.96 -25.35
N PHE A 45 -1.02 17.51 -25.23
CA PHE A 45 0.06 18.15 -24.46
C PHE A 45 1.39 18.07 -25.22
N PRO A 46 1.50 18.67 -26.43
CA PRO A 46 2.66 18.48 -27.32
C PRO A 46 3.96 18.87 -26.62
N GLY A 47 4.92 17.95 -26.59
CA GLY A 47 6.22 18.11 -25.96
C GLY A 47 6.24 18.36 -24.44
N GLN A 48 5.11 18.19 -23.74
CA GLN A 48 5.02 18.42 -22.28
C GLN A 48 5.07 17.13 -21.46
N LEU A 49 4.84 15.97 -22.07
CA LEU A 49 4.80 14.68 -21.38
C LEU A 49 5.86 13.74 -21.95
N GLU A 50 6.72 13.23 -21.09
CA GLU A 50 7.76 12.27 -21.44
C GLU A 50 7.40 10.91 -20.84
N LEU A 51 7.32 9.87 -21.68
CA LEU A 51 7.06 8.51 -21.20
C LEU A 51 8.27 8.02 -20.40
N ILE A 52 8.05 7.59 -19.16
CA ILE A 52 9.11 7.05 -18.29
C ILE A 52 8.89 5.59 -17.88
N ASP A 53 7.65 5.08 -17.93
CA ASP A 53 7.35 3.67 -17.62
C ASP A 53 6.04 3.20 -18.27
N ALA A 54 5.93 1.91 -18.52
CA ALA A 54 4.72 1.24 -19.00
C ALA A 54 4.66 -0.18 -18.45
N ARG A 55 3.58 -0.51 -17.73
CA ARG A 55 3.39 -1.83 -17.11
C ARG A 55 1.99 -2.38 -17.32
N ASN A 56 1.89 -3.71 -17.43
CA ASN A 56 0.62 -4.41 -17.40
C ASN A 56 0.06 -4.43 -15.96
N LEU A 57 -1.23 -4.21 -15.80
CA LEU A 57 -1.90 -4.35 -14.51
C LEU A 57 -2.28 -5.80 -14.23
N TRP A 58 -2.33 -6.17 -12.95
CA TRP A 58 -2.78 -7.50 -12.50
C TRP A 58 -4.15 -7.41 -11.81
N PRO A 59 -5.13 -8.27 -12.15
CA PRO A 59 -5.09 -9.29 -13.22
C PRO A 59 -4.95 -8.64 -14.61
N ALA A 60 -4.42 -9.37 -15.60
CA ALA A 60 -4.13 -8.84 -16.95
C ALA A 60 -5.34 -8.18 -17.65
N GLN A 61 -6.55 -8.51 -17.23
CA GLN A 61 -7.81 -7.88 -17.65
C GLN A 61 -8.03 -6.49 -17.02
N GLY A 62 -7.05 -5.97 -16.28
CA GLY A 62 -7.03 -4.61 -15.75
C GLY A 62 -6.43 -3.61 -16.73
N GLY A 63 -5.93 -4.07 -17.88
CA GLY A 63 -5.26 -3.24 -18.88
C GLY A 63 -3.83 -2.87 -18.52
N SER A 64 -3.40 -1.69 -18.92
CA SER A 64 -2.03 -1.20 -18.77
C SER A 64 -2.00 0.12 -18.02
N GLU A 65 -0.93 0.37 -17.25
CA GLU A 65 -0.63 1.68 -16.69
C GLU A 65 0.57 2.27 -17.41
N ILE A 66 0.38 3.47 -17.95
CA ILE A 66 1.40 4.25 -18.64
C ILE A 66 1.75 5.45 -17.78
N THR A 67 3.05 5.65 -17.52
CA THR A 67 3.55 6.70 -16.65
C THR A 67 4.34 7.74 -17.45
N PHE A 68 3.98 9.00 -17.30
CA PHE A 68 4.69 10.14 -17.88
C PHE A 68 5.27 11.05 -16.80
N ALA A 69 6.46 11.60 -17.05
CA ALA A 69 6.95 12.80 -16.39
C ALA A 69 6.39 14.05 -17.09
N ILE A 70 6.14 15.12 -16.33
CA ILE A 70 5.83 16.43 -16.92
C ILE A 70 7.15 17.18 -17.16
N VAL A 71 7.42 17.54 -18.41
CA VAL A 71 8.63 18.27 -18.79
C VAL A 71 8.70 19.60 -18.02
N GLY A 72 9.81 19.81 -17.31
CA GLY A 72 10.05 21.02 -16.52
C GLY A 72 9.47 21.00 -15.10
N ASP A 73 8.82 19.91 -14.68
CA ASP A 73 8.38 19.70 -13.30
C ASP A 73 9.00 18.40 -12.75
N ALA A 74 10.00 18.54 -11.88
CA ALA A 74 10.77 17.42 -11.34
C ALA A 74 9.98 16.55 -10.34
N ASP A 75 8.75 16.93 -9.97
CA ASP A 75 7.95 16.20 -8.98
C ASP A 75 6.67 15.63 -9.57
N ALA A 76 6.23 16.14 -10.73
CA ALA A 76 4.95 15.77 -11.32
C ALA A 76 5.00 14.52 -12.19
N VAL A 77 4.11 13.57 -11.86
CA VAL A 77 3.99 12.27 -12.50
C VAL A 77 2.54 12.03 -12.90
N VAL A 78 2.33 11.70 -14.17
CA VAL A 78 1.03 11.36 -14.71
C VAL A 78 0.96 9.85 -14.88
N ARG A 79 -0.04 9.21 -14.27
CA ARG A 79 -0.33 7.78 -14.45
C ARG A 79 -1.66 7.62 -15.13
N LEU A 80 -1.64 7.08 -16.33
CA LEU A 80 -2.81 6.85 -17.16
C LEU A 80 -3.08 5.35 -17.25
N ARG A 81 -4.26 4.92 -16.82
CA ARG A 81 -4.68 3.54 -17.04
C ARG A 81 -5.37 3.43 -18.39
N ILE A 82 -4.86 2.60 -19.27
CA ILE A 82 -5.56 2.15 -20.48
C ILE A 82 -6.36 0.91 -20.11
N ASP A 83 -7.67 0.96 -20.34
CA ASP A 83 -8.56 -0.16 -20.04
C ASP A 83 -8.39 -1.26 -21.09
N SER A 84 -8.36 -2.52 -20.68
CA SER A 84 -8.38 -3.65 -21.63
C SER A 84 -9.80 -3.85 -22.18
N ASP A 85 -10.14 -3.24 -23.31
CA ASP A 85 -11.40 -3.55 -24.01
C ASP A 85 -11.13 -4.33 -25.31
N GLU A 86 -11.46 -5.63 -25.27
CA GLU A 86 -11.33 -6.60 -26.36
C GLU A 86 -12.32 -6.41 -27.54
N ALA A 87 -13.06 -5.31 -27.69
CA ALA A 87 -14.21 -5.31 -28.61
C ALA A 87 -14.38 -4.15 -29.61
N ASP A 88 -13.80 -2.96 -29.43
CA ASP A 88 -14.13 -1.85 -30.34
C ASP A 88 -12.99 -0.92 -30.78
N GLY A 89 -11.76 -1.14 -30.29
CA GLY A 89 -10.61 -0.33 -30.70
C GLY A 89 -10.74 1.17 -30.39
N SER A 90 -11.68 1.55 -29.52
CA SER A 90 -12.00 2.95 -29.21
C SER A 90 -11.10 3.57 -28.13
N GLY A 91 -10.25 2.75 -27.47
CA GLY A 91 -9.23 3.19 -26.53
C GLY A 91 -9.81 3.98 -25.35
N ARG A 92 -10.33 3.28 -24.33
CA ARG A 92 -10.76 3.91 -23.09
C ARG A 92 -9.61 3.98 -22.09
N CYS A 93 -9.60 5.05 -21.32
CA CYS A 93 -8.68 5.18 -20.20
C CYS A 93 -9.47 5.57 -18.95
N ASP A 94 -9.21 4.89 -17.84
CA ASP A 94 -9.91 5.11 -16.56
C ASP A 94 -11.45 5.15 -16.71
N GLY A 95 -12.01 4.34 -17.60
CA GLY A 95 -13.45 4.29 -17.87
C GLY A 95 -14.01 5.47 -18.66
N THR A 96 -13.19 6.36 -19.23
CA THR A 96 -13.61 7.50 -20.07
C THR A 96 -12.79 7.57 -21.37
N SER A 97 -12.92 8.64 -22.16
CA SER A 97 -12.04 8.86 -23.30
C SER A 97 -10.62 9.17 -22.83
N CYS A 98 -9.62 8.58 -23.48
CA CYS A 98 -8.22 8.77 -23.07
C CYS A 98 -7.76 10.23 -23.06
N ALA A 99 -8.28 11.10 -23.94
CA ALA A 99 -7.97 12.53 -23.90
C ALA A 99 -8.53 13.23 -22.64
N ALA A 100 -9.75 12.89 -22.24
CA ALA A 100 -10.36 13.44 -21.02
C ALA A 100 -9.65 12.93 -19.77
N ALA A 101 -9.40 11.61 -19.70
CA ALA A 101 -8.62 11.00 -18.62
C ALA A 101 -7.24 11.65 -18.50
N LEU A 102 -6.50 11.79 -19.60
CA LEU A 102 -5.16 12.38 -19.56
C LEU A 102 -5.18 13.82 -19.04
N THR A 103 -6.14 14.65 -19.47
CA THR A 103 -6.27 16.03 -19.00
C THR A 103 -6.51 16.12 -17.49
N GLU A 104 -7.38 15.26 -16.98
CA GLU A 104 -7.65 15.14 -15.55
C GLU A 104 -6.38 14.69 -14.79
N LYS A 105 -5.71 13.64 -15.27
CA LYS A 105 -4.48 13.11 -14.64
C LYS A 105 -3.34 14.12 -14.64
N VAL A 106 -3.17 14.92 -15.70
CA VAL A 106 -2.17 16.01 -15.73
C VAL A 106 -2.48 17.08 -14.69
N THR A 107 -3.75 17.44 -14.52
CA THR A 107 -4.18 18.41 -13.49
C THR A 107 -3.88 17.86 -12.10
N ARG A 108 -4.31 16.62 -11.84
CA ARG A 108 -4.07 15.94 -10.57
C ARG A 108 -2.59 15.75 -10.26
N ALA A 109 -1.77 15.44 -11.27
CA ALA A 109 -0.33 15.28 -11.13
C ALA A 109 0.35 16.55 -10.63
N ARG A 110 -0.05 17.72 -11.17
CA ARG A 110 0.47 19.03 -10.75
C ARG A 110 0.06 19.39 -9.32
N GLU A 111 -1.19 19.10 -8.96
CA GLU A 111 -1.67 19.29 -7.58
C GLU A 111 -0.89 18.41 -6.60
N LEU A 112 -0.74 17.12 -6.91
CA LEU A 112 -0.01 16.16 -6.10
C LEU A 112 1.47 16.52 -5.98
N ALA A 113 2.10 17.02 -7.06
CA ALA A 113 3.47 17.53 -7.04
C ALA A 113 3.63 18.71 -6.09
N SER A 114 2.68 19.67 -6.12
CA SER A 114 2.67 20.82 -5.21
C SER A 114 2.50 20.39 -3.74
N GLU A 115 1.61 19.43 -3.49
CA GLU A 115 1.37 18.85 -2.16
C GLU A 115 2.61 18.09 -1.65
N THR A 116 3.24 17.30 -2.53
CA THR A 116 4.46 16.55 -2.24
C THR A 116 5.59 17.52 -1.89
N ARG A 117 5.83 18.56 -2.68
CA ARG A 117 6.83 19.59 -2.34
C ARG A 117 6.56 20.22 -0.98
N ALA A 118 5.31 20.57 -0.69
CA ALA A 118 4.97 21.15 0.61
C ALA A 118 5.29 20.19 1.76
N LEU A 119 5.05 18.89 1.57
CA LEU A 119 5.36 17.85 2.53
C LEU A 119 6.87 17.69 2.72
N LEU A 120 7.62 17.55 1.62
CA LEU A 120 9.08 17.41 1.65
C LEU A 120 9.74 18.61 2.35
N ASP A 121 9.39 19.84 1.93
CA ASP A 121 9.96 21.07 2.47
C ASP A 121 9.70 21.19 3.98
N SER A 122 8.45 20.95 4.42
CA SER A 122 8.06 21.12 5.83
C SER A 122 8.75 20.11 6.75
N PHE A 123 8.88 18.87 6.30
CA PHE A 123 9.52 17.81 7.08
C PHE A 123 11.05 17.93 7.09
N ASP A 124 11.65 18.40 5.99
CA ASP A 124 13.09 18.69 5.92
C ASP A 124 13.48 19.87 6.83
N GLU A 125 12.73 20.98 6.77
CA GLU A 125 12.95 22.14 7.66
C GLU A 125 12.82 21.80 9.15
N CYS A 126 11.98 20.80 9.46
CA CYS A 126 11.80 20.23 10.78
C CYS A 126 12.94 19.31 11.25
N GLY A 127 13.84 18.86 10.37
CA GLY A 127 14.87 17.87 10.69
C GLY A 127 14.40 16.42 10.63
N HIS A 128 13.24 16.14 10.03
CA HIS A 128 12.67 14.79 9.84
C HIS A 128 12.47 14.49 8.35
N PRO A 129 13.54 14.40 7.54
CA PRO A 129 13.43 14.32 6.10
C PRO A 129 12.57 13.13 5.67
N VAL A 130 11.74 13.35 4.64
CA VAL A 130 10.95 12.30 4.01
C VAL A 130 11.87 11.46 3.13
N VAL A 131 11.99 10.18 3.43
CA VAL A 131 12.87 9.23 2.74
C VAL A 131 12.12 8.21 1.91
N GLY A 132 10.79 8.25 1.91
CA GLY A 132 9.94 7.41 1.07
C GLY A 132 8.49 7.89 1.07
N LEU A 133 7.75 7.53 0.03
CA LEU A 133 6.33 7.85 -0.14
C LEU A 133 5.59 6.65 -0.72
N ASN A 134 4.30 6.54 -0.43
CA ASN A 134 3.43 5.74 -1.30
C ASN A 134 3.11 6.50 -2.59
N GLU A 135 2.55 5.80 -3.57
CA GLU A 135 2.26 6.38 -4.90
C GLU A 135 1.27 7.56 -4.86
N GLN A 136 0.47 7.66 -3.78
CA GLN A 136 -0.48 8.74 -3.55
C GLN A 136 0.07 9.88 -2.67
N ALA A 137 1.34 9.81 -2.26
CA ALA A 137 2.01 10.73 -1.33
C ALA A 137 1.22 11.02 -0.03
N SER A 138 0.39 10.08 0.42
CA SER A 138 -0.52 10.27 1.55
C SER A 138 0.04 9.81 2.89
N ILE A 139 1.04 8.93 2.87
CA ILE A 139 1.69 8.37 4.07
C ILE A 139 3.21 8.42 3.84
N PRO A 140 3.91 9.47 4.30
CA PRO A 140 5.37 9.55 4.16
C PRO A 140 6.10 8.63 5.12
N TRP A 141 7.28 8.20 4.69
CA TRP A 141 8.32 7.62 5.53
C TRP A 141 9.28 8.71 5.95
N VAL A 142 9.41 8.93 7.25
CA VAL A 142 10.25 9.97 7.83
C VAL A 142 11.42 9.34 8.58
N ALA A 143 12.60 9.93 8.45
CA ALA A 143 13.77 9.50 9.18
C ALA A 143 13.75 10.13 10.59
N ALA A 144 13.71 9.29 11.63
CA ALA A 144 13.81 9.73 13.02
C ALA A 144 14.35 8.60 13.90
N SER A 145 15.15 8.94 14.92
CA SER A 145 15.59 7.98 15.93
C SER A 145 14.61 8.02 17.11
N VAL A 146 13.84 6.96 17.27
CA VAL A 146 12.81 6.85 18.31
C VAL A 146 13.22 5.81 19.34
N THR A 147 13.15 6.18 20.60
CA THR A 147 13.51 5.39 21.79
C THR A 147 12.46 5.63 22.87
N ASN A 148 12.46 4.79 23.90
CA ASN A 148 11.61 5.01 25.08
C ASN A 148 11.90 6.37 25.76
N GLU A 149 13.14 6.88 25.67
CA GLU A 149 13.49 8.15 26.31
C GLU A 149 12.96 9.39 25.55
N ASN A 150 12.80 9.30 24.23
CA ASN A 150 12.50 10.48 23.39
C ASN A 150 11.18 10.39 22.61
N VAL A 151 10.45 9.26 22.65
CA VAL A 151 9.25 9.04 21.83
C VAL A 151 8.21 10.17 21.97
N ALA A 152 7.97 10.67 23.18
CA ALA A 152 7.02 11.76 23.39
C ALA A 152 7.48 13.08 22.73
N THR A 153 8.78 13.36 22.78
CA THR A 153 9.37 14.54 22.13
C THR A 153 9.32 14.41 20.62
N VAL A 154 9.73 13.26 20.06
CA VAL A 154 9.69 13.03 18.61
C VAL A 154 8.26 13.11 18.06
N LEU A 155 7.27 12.54 18.77
CA LEU A 155 5.86 12.64 18.34
C LEU A 155 5.34 14.09 18.37
N ALA A 156 5.77 14.89 19.35
CA ALA A 156 5.43 16.31 19.40
C ALA A 156 6.08 17.08 18.24
N GLU A 157 7.35 16.83 17.94
CA GLU A 157 8.08 17.43 16.82
C GLU A 157 7.40 17.07 15.49
N LEU A 158 7.15 15.78 15.24
CA LEU A 158 6.46 15.31 14.03
C LEU A 158 5.05 15.92 13.90
N THR A 159 4.32 16.07 15.00
CA THR A 159 3.01 16.74 15.01
C THR A 159 3.14 18.20 14.56
N SER A 160 4.13 18.95 15.08
CA SER A 160 4.39 20.32 14.62
C SER A 160 4.76 20.38 13.13
N CYS A 161 5.49 19.38 12.61
CA CYS A 161 5.80 19.30 11.17
C CYS A 161 4.56 19.05 10.32
N ALA A 162 3.64 18.21 10.81
CA ALA A 162 2.36 17.97 10.14
C ALA A 162 1.47 19.23 10.14
N GLU A 163 1.48 20.01 11.22
CA GLU A 163 0.81 21.33 11.27
C GLU A 163 1.44 22.33 10.30
N GLN A 164 2.77 22.41 10.24
CA GLN A 164 3.50 23.26 9.29
C GLN A 164 3.24 22.86 7.83
N TRP A 165 3.19 21.56 7.54
CA TRP A 165 2.81 21.04 6.22
C TRP A 165 1.41 21.48 5.82
N ARG A 166 0.42 21.36 6.71
CA ARG A 166 -0.94 21.86 6.48
C ARG A 166 -0.94 23.35 6.13
N ASP A 167 -0.24 24.15 6.91
CA ASP A 167 -0.19 25.61 6.72
C ASP A 167 0.50 25.98 5.41
N THR A 168 1.58 25.27 5.06
CA THR A 168 2.30 25.42 3.78
C THR A 168 1.42 25.01 2.59
N ALA A 169 0.68 23.90 2.72
CA ALA A 169 -0.27 23.46 1.71
C ALA A 169 -1.37 24.51 1.48
N ALA A 170 -1.96 25.03 2.57
CA ALA A 170 -2.97 26.08 2.51
C ALA A 170 -2.43 27.37 1.86
N ALA A 171 -1.20 27.79 2.19
CA ALA A 171 -0.54 28.94 1.59
C ALA A 171 -0.29 28.77 0.07
N ARG A 172 -0.14 27.53 -0.40
CA ARG A 172 -0.02 27.16 -1.81
C ARG A 172 -1.37 26.97 -2.52
N GLY A 173 -2.49 27.25 -1.84
CA GLY A 173 -3.83 27.07 -2.38
C GLY A 173 -4.29 25.61 -2.48
N ILE A 174 -3.59 24.70 -1.81
CA ILE A 174 -3.94 23.28 -1.76
C ILE A 174 -5.04 23.11 -0.72
N VAL A 175 -6.18 22.60 -1.16
CA VAL A 175 -7.32 22.31 -0.28
C VAL A 175 -7.22 20.86 0.17
N LEU A 176 -6.79 20.64 1.41
CA LEU A 176 -6.88 19.33 2.03
C LEU A 176 -8.36 18.95 2.20
N ALA A 177 -8.67 17.65 2.09
CA ALA A 177 -10.02 17.17 2.29
C ALA A 177 -10.54 17.58 3.69
N PRO A 178 -11.81 18.04 3.83
CA PRO A 178 -12.33 18.57 5.09
C PRO A 178 -12.27 17.58 6.27
N ASP A 179 -12.24 16.29 5.97
CA ASP A 179 -12.14 15.17 6.91
C ASP A 179 -10.71 14.73 7.21
N ARG A 180 -9.69 15.35 6.57
CA ARG A 180 -8.28 15.06 6.83
C ARG A 180 -7.82 15.78 8.10
N THR A 181 -8.22 15.25 9.25
CA THR A 181 -7.83 15.75 10.58
C THR A 181 -6.54 15.13 11.10
N ARG A 182 -5.99 14.13 10.41
CA ARG A 182 -4.74 13.46 10.78
C ARG A 182 -3.85 13.17 9.58
N LEU A 183 -2.54 13.14 9.82
CA LEU A 183 -1.52 12.65 8.89
C LEU A 183 -0.93 11.36 9.47
N GLY A 184 -1.02 10.27 8.71
CA GLY A 184 -0.27 9.05 9.03
C GLY A 184 1.17 9.21 8.56
N VAL A 185 2.14 8.89 9.41
CA VAL A 185 3.56 8.84 9.04
C VAL A 185 4.15 7.50 9.45
N ASN A 186 5.00 6.93 8.60
CA ASN A 186 5.83 5.78 8.96
C ASN A 186 7.21 6.29 9.35
N ILE A 187 7.82 5.69 10.36
CA ILE A 187 9.10 6.14 10.90
C ILE A 187 10.14 5.06 10.65
N VAL A 188 11.28 5.48 10.12
CA VAL A 188 12.46 4.63 9.90
C VAL A 188 13.66 5.23 10.63
N ASP A 189 14.47 4.37 11.24
CA ASP A 189 15.69 4.80 11.91
C ASP A 189 16.71 5.40 10.91
N LEU A 190 17.53 6.33 11.39
CA LEU A 190 18.51 7.05 10.59
C LEU A 190 19.51 6.13 9.88
N ASP A 191 19.93 5.04 10.54
CA ASP A 191 20.90 4.09 9.96
C ASP A 191 20.30 3.28 8.80
N THR A 192 19.00 3.01 8.85
CA THR A 192 18.26 2.35 7.77
C THR A 192 17.99 3.33 6.64
N ALA A 193 17.57 4.56 6.97
CA ALA A 193 17.35 5.64 6.01
C ALA A 193 18.60 5.91 5.14
N ALA A 194 19.79 5.90 5.74
CA ALA A 194 21.06 6.12 5.04
C ALA A 194 21.47 4.99 4.07
N LYS A 195 20.81 3.83 4.11
CA LYS A 195 21.11 2.64 3.30
C LYS A 195 20.03 2.33 2.27
N LEU A 196 19.01 3.18 2.15
CA LEU A 196 17.90 2.93 1.24
C LEU A 196 18.38 2.88 -0.22
N PRO A 197 17.86 1.95 -1.03
CA PRO A 197 18.10 1.93 -2.46
C PRO A 197 17.70 3.26 -3.11
N ASP A 198 18.60 3.81 -3.93
CA ASP A 198 18.31 4.98 -4.74
C ASP A 198 17.77 4.55 -6.11
N ALA A 199 16.73 5.26 -6.56
CA ALA A 199 16.27 5.19 -7.93
C ALA A 199 17.14 6.10 -8.83
N ASP A 200 16.95 5.99 -10.14
CA ASP A 200 17.59 6.91 -11.10
C ASP A 200 17.29 8.37 -10.73
N SER A 201 18.33 9.21 -10.71
CA SER A 201 18.23 10.61 -10.33
C SER A 201 17.41 11.44 -11.29
N ASP A 202 17.30 11.00 -12.54
CA ASP A 202 16.59 11.71 -13.61
C ASP A 202 15.06 11.49 -13.53
N LEU A 203 14.60 10.55 -12.70
CA LEU A 203 13.17 10.31 -12.49
C LEU A 203 12.55 11.37 -11.55
N PRO A 204 11.24 11.65 -11.70
CA PRO A 204 10.57 12.58 -10.79
C PRO A 204 10.63 12.14 -9.33
N SER A 205 10.66 13.10 -8.39
CA SER A 205 10.82 12.84 -6.95
C SER A 205 9.81 11.83 -6.41
N LEU A 206 8.54 11.92 -6.84
CA LEU A 206 7.51 10.98 -6.42
C LEU A 206 7.84 9.54 -6.84
N ILE A 207 8.33 9.32 -8.07
CA ILE A 207 8.77 7.98 -8.52
C ILE A 207 9.97 7.50 -7.71
N ARG A 208 10.94 8.39 -7.46
CA ARG A 208 12.14 8.04 -6.69
C ARG A 208 11.83 7.63 -5.26
N LEU A 209 10.92 8.36 -4.61
CA LEU A 209 10.52 8.12 -3.23
C LEU A 209 9.54 6.95 -3.09
N SER A 210 8.76 6.63 -4.13
CA SER A 210 7.87 5.47 -4.18
C SER A 210 8.44 4.28 -4.96
N PHE A 211 9.75 4.27 -5.20
CA PHE A 211 10.40 3.21 -5.98
C PHE A 211 10.26 1.85 -5.26
N GLY A 212 10.08 0.79 -6.05
CA GLY A 212 9.78 -0.55 -5.55
C GLY A 212 10.80 -1.06 -4.55
N ASP A 213 12.09 -1.03 -4.88
CA ASP A 213 13.14 -1.56 -3.99
C ASP A 213 13.30 -0.73 -2.72
N ARG A 214 13.11 0.59 -2.80
CA ARG A 214 13.09 1.48 -1.64
C ARG A 214 11.92 1.15 -0.71
N THR A 215 10.73 1.02 -1.28
CA THR A 215 9.52 0.67 -0.53
C THR A 215 9.67 -0.71 0.11
N ALA A 216 10.18 -1.68 -0.65
CA ALA A 216 10.46 -3.03 -0.15
C ALA A 216 11.45 -3.01 1.02
N ALA A 217 12.52 -2.21 0.94
CA ALA A 217 13.47 -2.05 2.04
C ALA A 217 12.84 -1.41 3.27
N LEU A 218 11.98 -0.38 3.10
CA LEU A 218 11.26 0.28 4.19
C LEU A 218 10.25 -0.65 4.89
N THR A 219 9.63 -1.57 4.14
CA THR A 219 8.61 -2.50 4.66
C THR A 219 9.15 -3.89 4.98
N HIS A 220 10.46 -4.13 4.84
CA HIS A 220 11.05 -5.46 5.00
C HIS A 220 10.92 -5.96 6.44
N ASP A 221 11.16 -5.08 7.41
CA ASP A 221 11.09 -5.36 8.84
C ASP A 221 9.93 -4.59 9.49
N ALA A 222 9.62 -4.93 10.75
CA ALA A 222 8.65 -4.17 11.52
C ALA A 222 9.07 -2.70 11.67
N TYR A 223 8.10 -1.80 11.58
CA TYR A 223 8.33 -0.36 11.63
C TYR A 223 7.26 0.36 12.46
N LEU A 224 7.60 1.56 12.91
CA LEU A 224 6.68 2.41 13.67
C LEU A 224 5.80 3.21 12.70
N SER A 225 4.52 3.33 13.02
CA SER A 225 3.57 4.15 12.30
C SER A 225 2.83 5.04 13.28
N ALA A 226 2.88 6.35 13.08
CA ALA A 226 2.24 7.33 13.91
C ALA A 226 1.06 7.99 13.20
N SER A 227 0.00 8.27 13.94
CA SER A 227 -1.12 9.08 13.49
C SER A 227 -1.04 10.44 14.17
N LEU A 228 -0.72 11.48 13.41
CA LEU A 228 -0.47 12.82 13.90
C LEU A 228 -1.70 13.70 13.71
N PRO A 229 -2.22 14.38 14.74
CA PRO A 229 -3.27 15.36 14.55
C PRO A 229 -2.74 16.53 13.71
N VAL A 230 -3.52 16.99 12.74
CA VAL A 230 -3.21 18.21 11.96
C VAL A 230 -4.21 19.32 12.24
N THR A 231 -5.10 19.15 13.22
CA THR A 231 -6.07 20.15 13.66
C THR A 231 -6.04 20.30 15.18
N VAL A 232 -6.15 21.53 15.66
CA VAL A 232 -6.13 21.85 17.09
C VAL A 232 -7.37 21.27 17.78
N GLY A 233 -7.17 20.54 18.88
CA GLY A 233 -8.24 19.96 19.70
C GLY A 233 -8.55 18.48 19.44
N GLU A 234 -7.83 17.85 18.51
CA GLU A 234 -7.88 16.40 18.29
C GLU A 234 -7.12 15.61 19.36
N PRO A 235 -7.40 14.30 19.55
CA PRO A 235 -6.63 13.44 20.44
C PRO A 235 -5.14 13.46 20.10
N VAL A 236 -4.32 13.26 21.14
CA VAL A 236 -2.85 13.20 21.04
C VAL A 236 -2.38 12.25 19.92
N ALA A 237 -1.16 12.49 19.44
CA ALA A 237 -0.53 11.57 18.49
C ALA A 237 -0.51 10.15 19.07
N SER A 238 -0.87 9.17 18.25
CA SER A 238 -0.81 7.75 18.62
C SER A 238 0.22 7.06 17.75
N MET A 239 0.81 5.98 18.28
CA MET A 239 1.82 5.21 17.57
C MET A 239 1.53 3.72 17.70
N ARG A 240 1.79 3.00 16.63
CA ARG A 240 1.66 1.55 16.56
C ARG A 240 2.89 0.96 15.89
N ILE A 241 3.10 -0.32 16.12
CA ILE A 241 4.01 -1.11 15.31
C ILE A 241 3.24 -1.77 14.16
N VAL A 242 3.83 -1.72 12.97
CA VAL A 242 3.35 -2.47 11.80
C VAL A 242 4.36 -3.58 11.54
N MET A 243 3.88 -4.82 11.55
CA MET A 243 4.71 -6.00 11.31
C MET A 243 4.38 -6.58 9.92
N PRO A 244 5.39 -6.99 9.14
CA PRO A 244 5.20 -7.84 7.97
C PRO A 244 4.46 -9.13 8.34
N PHE A 245 3.75 -9.72 7.38
CA PHE A 245 2.85 -10.87 7.61
C PHE A 245 3.53 -12.02 8.38
N ASP A 246 4.69 -12.48 7.93
CA ASP A 246 5.40 -13.60 8.56
C ASP A 246 5.84 -13.27 9.99
N GLN A 247 6.31 -12.04 10.24
CA GLN A 247 6.67 -11.57 11.59
C GLN A 247 5.44 -11.47 12.49
N GLY A 248 4.31 -10.99 11.96
CA GLY A 248 3.03 -10.95 12.65
C GLY A 248 2.53 -12.35 13.04
N GLN A 249 2.64 -13.33 12.13
CA GLN A 249 2.29 -14.73 12.42
C GLN A 249 3.18 -15.32 13.52
N GLU A 250 4.49 -15.05 13.48
CA GLU A 250 5.41 -15.53 14.51
C GLU A 250 5.09 -14.90 15.86
N TYR A 251 4.87 -13.59 15.89
CA TYR A 251 4.47 -12.86 17.10
C TYR A 251 3.16 -13.42 17.69
N GLU A 252 2.12 -13.60 16.88
CA GLU A 252 0.85 -14.19 17.33
C GLU A 252 1.04 -15.62 17.88
N SER A 253 1.89 -16.42 17.25
CA SER A 253 2.20 -17.79 17.68
C SER A 253 2.85 -17.86 19.06
N ARG A 254 3.46 -16.75 19.53
CA ARG A 254 4.04 -16.61 20.87
C ARG A 254 3.03 -16.05 21.87
N VAL A 255 2.20 -15.08 21.47
CA VAL A 255 1.22 -14.44 22.36
C VAL A 255 0.06 -15.38 22.70
N ILE A 256 -0.52 -16.06 21.71
CA ILE A 256 -1.73 -16.87 21.89
C ILE A 256 -1.55 -17.97 22.95
N PRO A 257 -0.47 -18.79 22.93
CA PRO A 257 -0.26 -19.82 23.95
C PRO A 257 -0.10 -19.27 25.37
N ASN A 258 0.43 -18.05 25.51
CA ASN A 258 0.53 -17.39 26.81
C ASN A 258 -0.85 -17.02 27.36
N VAL A 259 -1.74 -16.51 26.50
CA VAL A 259 -3.15 -16.25 26.87
C VAL A 259 -3.87 -17.55 27.21
N GLU A 260 -3.72 -18.61 26.41
CA GLU A 260 -4.31 -19.93 26.71
C GLU A 260 -3.84 -20.48 28.06
N LYS A 261 -2.54 -20.39 28.34
CA LYS A 261 -1.97 -20.80 29.63
C LYS A 261 -2.56 -19.99 30.78
N TRP A 262 -2.73 -18.68 30.61
CA TRP A 262 -3.34 -17.82 31.61
C TRP A 262 -4.82 -18.16 31.84
N LEU A 263 -5.62 -18.37 30.79
CA LEU A 263 -7.02 -18.79 30.90
C LEU A 263 -7.16 -20.09 31.70
N ASN A 264 -6.33 -21.09 31.35
CA ASN A 264 -6.29 -22.37 32.04
C ASN A 264 -5.89 -22.24 33.52
N ALA A 265 -4.86 -21.45 33.82
CA ALA A 265 -4.40 -21.24 35.19
C ALA A 265 -5.46 -20.56 36.08
N ASN A 266 -6.34 -19.74 35.48
CA ASN A 266 -7.43 -19.06 36.17
C ASN A 266 -8.76 -19.82 36.14
N ASN A 267 -8.79 -21.06 35.60
CA ASN A 267 -9.99 -21.87 35.44
C ASN A 267 -11.10 -21.16 34.65
N LEU A 268 -10.73 -20.40 33.63
CA LEU A 268 -11.65 -19.75 32.71
C LEU A 268 -11.92 -20.68 31.54
N ASP A 269 -13.14 -21.21 31.44
CA ASP A 269 -13.59 -22.07 30.34
C ASP A 269 -13.90 -21.19 29.10
N LEU A 270 -12.86 -20.67 28.46
CA LEU A 270 -12.93 -19.83 27.27
C LEU A 270 -11.97 -20.38 26.20
N GLY A 271 -12.43 -20.44 24.95
CA GLY A 271 -11.63 -20.83 23.79
C GLY A 271 -11.10 -19.62 23.03
N ILE A 272 -9.95 -19.76 22.37
CA ILE A 272 -9.44 -18.75 21.44
C ILE A 272 -10.29 -18.75 20.17
N SER A 273 -10.66 -17.56 19.67
CA SER A 273 -11.40 -17.43 18.41
C SER A 273 -10.56 -17.80 17.20
N GLN A 274 -11.20 -18.31 16.14
CA GLN A 274 -10.54 -18.48 14.84
C GLN A 274 -10.12 -17.16 14.21
N ALA A 275 -10.70 -16.03 14.64
CA ALA A 275 -10.23 -14.71 14.28
C ALA A 275 -8.83 -14.41 14.84
N GLY A 276 -8.32 -15.21 15.79
CA GLY A 276 -6.99 -15.08 16.36
C GLY A 276 -6.83 -13.82 17.21
N MET A 277 -5.65 -13.20 17.10
CA MET A 277 -5.37 -11.89 17.68
C MET A 277 -5.99 -10.80 16.79
N LEU A 278 -6.82 -9.91 17.35
CA LEU A 278 -7.34 -8.75 16.60
C LEU A 278 -6.56 -7.50 17.00
N GLY A 279 -5.57 -7.15 16.18
CA GLY A 279 -5.66 -5.96 15.34
C GLY A 279 -5.57 -4.57 15.98
N VAL A 280 -5.14 -4.42 17.23
CA VAL A 280 -4.62 -3.14 17.71
C VAL A 280 -3.30 -3.43 18.40
N THR A 281 -2.19 -3.34 17.68
CA THR A 281 -0.83 -3.36 18.23
C THR A 281 -0.40 -1.93 18.50
N GLU A 282 -1.17 -1.26 19.36
CA GLU A 282 -0.81 0.06 19.85
C GLU A 282 0.38 -0.08 20.78
N LEU A 283 1.28 0.89 20.74
CA LEU A 283 2.37 0.94 21.71
C LEU A 283 1.85 1.57 22.99
N GLU A 284 2.26 1.04 24.14
CA GLU A 284 1.95 1.70 25.41
C GLU A 284 2.46 3.15 25.35
N PRO A 285 1.66 4.14 25.78
CA PRO A 285 2.06 5.54 25.74
C PRO A 285 3.44 5.77 26.36
N GLY A 286 4.35 6.39 25.61
CA GLY A 286 5.72 6.65 26.07
C GLY A 286 6.70 5.49 25.85
N THR A 287 6.32 4.46 25.11
CA THR A 287 7.20 3.33 24.79
C THR A 287 7.27 3.04 23.28
N VAL A 288 8.33 2.35 22.86
CA VAL A 288 8.53 1.79 21.52
C VAL A 288 8.72 0.28 21.53
N ASP A 289 8.83 -0.31 22.71
CA ASP A 289 9.12 -1.73 22.92
C ASP A 289 7.99 -2.48 23.64
N ARG A 290 6.88 -1.81 23.97
CA ARG A 290 5.72 -2.44 24.60
C ARG A 290 4.48 -2.30 23.77
N ILE A 291 3.92 -3.43 23.40
CA ILE A 291 2.74 -3.52 22.56
C ILE A 291 1.56 -3.91 23.44
N HIS A 292 0.54 -3.06 23.48
CA HIS A 292 -0.76 -3.42 24.00
C HIS A 292 -1.60 -4.00 22.85
N GLY A 293 -2.26 -5.13 23.09
CA GLY A 293 -3.15 -5.74 22.12
C GLY A 293 -4.14 -6.72 22.72
N TYR A 294 -5.00 -7.28 21.87
CA TYR A 294 -6.14 -8.09 22.29
C TYR A 294 -6.18 -9.45 21.59
N VAL A 295 -6.27 -10.52 22.39
CA VAL A 295 -6.59 -11.86 21.89
C VAL A 295 -8.07 -12.11 22.06
N VAL A 296 -8.75 -12.41 20.97
CA VAL A 296 -10.20 -12.62 20.98
C VAL A 296 -10.52 -14.03 21.48
N VAL A 297 -11.41 -14.10 22.45
CA VAL A 297 -11.82 -15.36 23.08
C VAL A 297 -13.34 -15.49 23.07
N CYS A 298 -13.85 -16.70 23.25
CA CYS A 298 -15.28 -16.91 23.41
C CYS A 298 -15.63 -18.05 24.36
N ASP A 299 -16.87 -18.04 24.82
CA ASP A 299 -17.46 -19.20 25.47
C ASP A 299 -17.43 -20.43 24.54
N PRO A 300 -17.25 -21.65 25.07
CA PRO A 300 -17.20 -22.87 24.27
C PRO A 300 -18.45 -22.99 23.37
N PRO A 301 -18.28 -23.05 22.04
CA PRO A 301 -19.43 -23.10 21.16
C PRO A 301 -20.17 -24.44 21.32
N PRO A 302 -21.50 -24.46 21.11
CA PRO A 302 -22.23 -25.71 20.92
C PRO A 302 -21.59 -26.55 19.81
N GLN A 303 -21.63 -27.89 19.92
CA GLN A 303 -21.00 -28.81 18.96
C GLN A 303 -21.28 -28.40 17.50
N GLY A 304 -20.20 -28.23 16.73
CA GLY A 304 -20.25 -27.88 15.30
C GLY A 304 -20.37 -26.39 14.97
N LYS A 305 -20.42 -25.50 15.96
CA LYS A 305 -20.36 -24.04 15.75
C LYS A 305 -18.94 -23.50 15.93
N GLN A 306 -18.62 -22.43 15.21
CA GLN A 306 -17.33 -21.75 15.28
C GLN A 306 -17.32 -20.69 16.40
N CYS A 307 -16.16 -20.52 17.03
CA CYS A 307 -15.89 -19.46 18.00
C CYS A 307 -15.64 -18.13 17.26
N ILE A 308 -16.65 -17.24 17.25
CA ILE A 308 -16.59 -15.94 16.54
C ILE A 308 -16.02 -14.83 17.43
N GLY A 309 -15.86 -15.07 18.74
CA GLY A 309 -15.30 -14.11 19.68
C GLY A 309 -16.32 -13.09 20.18
N ASP A 310 -16.60 -13.10 21.48
CA ASP A 310 -17.49 -12.18 22.21
C ASP A 310 -16.78 -11.51 23.39
N HIS A 311 -15.57 -11.94 23.67
CA HIS A 311 -14.70 -11.47 24.73
C HIS A 311 -13.30 -11.20 24.16
N ALA A 312 -12.48 -10.48 24.92
CA ALA A 312 -11.06 -10.33 24.60
C ALA A 312 -10.22 -10.36 25.87
N VAL A 313 -9.01 -10.88 25.74
CA VAL A 313 -7.95 -10.75 26.75
C VAL A 313 -6.99 -9.67 26.26
N GLY A 314 -6.95 -8.55 26.97
CA GLY A 314 -5.93 -7.53 26.79
C GLY A 314 -4.60 -8.02 27.37
N VAL A 315 -3.53 -7.80 26.62
CA VAL A 315 -2.16 -8.22 26.96
C VAL A 315 -1.18 -7.13 26.56
N VAL A 316 -0.20 -6.88 27.43
CA VAL A 316 0.98 -6.07 27.12
C VAL A 316 2.17 -7.01 26.93
N THR A 317 2.86 -6.88 25.82
CA THR A 317 4.03 -7.71 25.48
C THR A 317 5.23 -6.85 25.07
N ASP A 318 6.40 -7.47 25.04
CA ASP A 318 7.54 -6.93 24.28
C ASP A 318 7.35 -7.14 22.76
N LEU A 319 8.31 -6.67 21.96
CA LEU A 319 8.33 -6.84 20.51
C LEU A 319 8.45 -8.31 20.06
N ASP A 320 8.91 -9.19 20.93
CA ASP A 320 9.06 -10.62 20.70
C ASP A 320 7.77 -11.40 21.04
N GLY A 321 6.72 -10.73 21.53
CA GLY A 321 5.46 -11.36 21.92
C GLY A 321 5.49 -12.02 23.30
N ASN A 322 6.49 -11.71 24.15
CA ASN A 322 6.52 -12.16 25.53
C ASN A 322 5.70 -11.21 26.41
N PRO A 323 4.78 -11.72 27.24
CA PRO A 323 4.01 -10.89 28.16
C PRO A 323 4.90 -10.14 29.17
N THR A 324 4.69 -8.84 29.31
CA THR A 324 5.42 -7.95 30.24
C THR A 324 4.54 -7.36 31.33
N GLY A 325 3.20 -7.51 31.22
CA GLY A 325 2.21 -7.03 32.17
C GLY A 325 1.18 -8.08 32.59
N GLU A 326 0.14 -7.64 33.28
CA GLU A 326 -1.01 -8.50 33.65
C GLU A 326 -1.98 -8.66 32.48
N PHE A 327 -2.64 -9.81 32.42
CA PHE A 327 -3.71 -10.06 31.46
C PHE A 327 -5.04 -9.52 32.01
N THR A 328 -5.81 -8.84 31.16
CA THR A 328 -7.13 -8.30 31.52
C THR A 328 -8.22 -8.93 30.66
N LEU A 329 -9.20 -9.58 31.29
CA LEU A 329 -10.36 -10.14 30.56
C LEU A 329 -11.47 -9.10 30.43
N TYR A 330 -11.83 -8.81 29.19
CA TYR A 330 -12.98 -8.00 28.81
C TYR A 330 -14.09 -8.90 28.26
N ARG A 331 -15.29 -8.79 28.85
CA ARG A 331 -16.45 -9.60 28.45
C ARG A 331 -17.46 -8.78 27.67
N ASP A 332 -18.30 -9.48 26.92
CA ASP A 332 -19.46 -8.93 26.21
C ASP A 332 -19.13 -7.73 25.31
N LEU A 333 -18.07 -7.86 24.52
CA LEU A 333 -17.54 -6.80 23.66
C LEU A 333 -18.33 -6.61 22.35
N ARG A 334 -19.41 -7.36 22.13
CA ARG A 334 -20.28 -7.13 20.97
C ARG A 334 -21.40 -6.17 21.32
N ASP A 335 -21.55 -5.15 20.49
CA ASP A 335 -22.66 -4.21 20.63
C ASP A 335 -24.01 -4.85 20.24
N GLY A 336 -25.11 -4.12 20.43
CA GLY A 336 -26.47 -4.58 20.10
C GLY A 336 -26.71 -4.88 18.61
N THR A 337 -25.75 -4.56 17.73
CA THR A 337 -25.76 -4.91 16.30
C THR A 337 -24.88 -6.12 15.99
N GLY A 338 -24.21 -6.68 17.00
CA GLY A 338 -23.31 -7.81 16.90
C GLY A 338 -21.90 -7.44 16.44
N VAL A 339 -21.53 -6.16 16.38
CA VAL A 339 -20.18 -5.72 16.01
C VAL A 339 -19.26 -5.80 17.22
N LEU A 340 -18.09 -6.42 17.07
CA LEU A 340 -17.07 -6.46 18.12
C LEU A 340 -16.45 -5.07 18.30
N ARG A 341 -16.44 -4.57 19.54
CA ARG A 341 -15.86 -3.30 19.96
C ARG A 341 -14.81 -3.57 21.02
N LEU A 342 -13.54 -3.48 20.63
CA LEU A 342 -12.44 -3.56 21.59
C LEU A 342 -12.42 -2.28 22.45
N PRO A 343 -11.98 -2.36 23.71
CA PRO A 343 -11.77 -1.17 24.52
C PRO A 343 -10.78 -0.23 23.82
N THR A 344 -11.18 1.03 23.68
CA THR A 344 -10.25 2.14 23.43
C THR A 344 -9.82 2.66 24.80
N GLU A 345 -8.52 2.79 25.05
CA GLU A 345 -8.04 3.46 26.29
C GLU A 345 -8.57 4.90 26.39
#